data_AF-A0AAE3JA39-F1
#
_entry.id   AF-A0AAE3JA39-F1
#
_cell.length_a   1.000
_cell.length_b   1.000
_cell.length_c   1.000
_cell.angle_alpha   90.00
_cell.angle_beta   90.00
_cell.angle_gamma   90.00
#
_symmetry.space_group_name_H-M   'P 1'
#
loop_
_entity.id
_entity.type
_entity.pdbx_description
1 polymer ?
#
loop_
_entity_poly.entity_id
_entity_poly.type
_entity_poly.pdbx_seq_one_letter_code
_entity_poly.pdbx_strand_id
1 'polypeptide(L)'
;MATKNKNRVRNRIINFRVTPSEYEEIQARIKVCGMPKGEYFIQSLLHQNICISVGKYQSDRLSLEFKKLREVLETVSDIDEMVDIANECKALLNQLIIITKDNQKLSQDDFITKKKP
;
A
#
# COMPACT_ATOMS: atom_id res chain seq x y z
N MET A 1 19.70 -20.34 -18.59
CA MET A 1 20.72 -19.26 -18.65
C MET A 1 20.43 -18.24 -17.55
N ALA A 2 21.21 -18.22 -16.46
CA ALA A 2 21.04 -17.21 -15.41
C ALA A 2 21.80 -15.94 -15.81
N THR A 3 21.10 -14.99 -16.40
CA THR A 3 21.67 -13.70 -16.78
C THR A 3 22.13 -12.95 -15.54
N LYS A 4 23.43 -12.67 -15.49
CA LYS A 4 24.13 -11.93 -14.45
C LYS A 4 23.38 -10.63 -14.07
N ASN A 5 22.87 -10.58 -12.83
CA ASN A 5 22.32 -9.40 -12.13
C ASN A 5 23.38 -8.29 -11.89
N LYS A 6 24.26 -8.01 -12.86
CA LYS A 6 25.45 -7.17 -12.67
C LYS A 6 25.13 -5.66 -12.58
N ASN A 7 24.00 -5.21 -13.12
CA ASN A 7 23.64 -3.78 -13.19
C ASN A 7 22.36 -3.41 -12.42
N ARG A 8 21.88 -4.28 -11.52
CA ARG A 8 20.70 -3.96 -10.69
C ARG A 8 21.15 -3.30 -9.38
N VAL A 9 20.66 -2.10 -9.13
CA VAL A 9 20.83 -1.41 -7.84
C VAL A 9 20.30 -2.27 -6.68
N ARG A 10 19.17 -2.97 -6.90
CA ARG A 10 18.55 -3.89 -5.95
C ARG A 10 18.64 -5.32 -6.50
N ASN A 11 19.76 -5.99 -6.23
CA ASN A 11 20.10 -7.31 -6.80
C ASN A 11 19.78 -8.51 -5.87
N ARG A 12 19.36 -8.26 -4.63
CA ARG A 12 18.94 -9.30 -3.68
C ARG A 12 17.41 -9.39 -3.62
N ILE A 13 16.89 -10.61 -3.46
CA ILE A 13 15.46 -10.91 -3.34
C ILE A 13 15.18 -11.34 -1.91
N ILE A 14 14.11 -10.81 -1.34
CA ILE A 14 13.53 -11.25 -0.06
C ILE A 14 12.07 -11.64 -0.36
N ASN A 15 11.67 -12.83 0.07
CA ASN A 15 10.31 -13.35 -0.09
C ASN A 15 9.81 -13.98 1.22
N PHE A 16 8.50 -13.93 1.41
CA PHE A 16 7.82 -14.49 2.58
C PHE A 16 6.66 -15.37 2.13
N ARG A 17 6.31 -16.36 2.94
CA ARG A 17 5.03 -17.05 2.84
C ARG A 17 4.07 -16.37 3.79
N VAL A 18 2.86 -16.14 3.33
CA VAL A 18 1.79 -15.49 4.09
C VAL A 18 0.52 -16.30 3.94
N THR A 19 -0.32 -16.26 4.95
CA THR A 19 -1.70 -16.76 4.90
C THR A 19 -2.55 -15.87 3.97
N PRO A 20 -3.73 -16.34 3.53
CA PRO A 20 -4.64 -15.53 2.69
C PRO A 20 -5.02 -14.20 3.34
N SER A 21 -5.36 -14.20 4.63
CA SER A 21 -5.73 -13.00 5.37
C SER A 21 -4.58 -11.99 5.46
N GLU A 22 -3.35 -12.44 5.75
CA GLU A 22 -2.17 -11.57 5.76
C GLU A 22 -1.89 -10.99 4.36
N TYR A 23 -2.11 -11.78 3.30
CA TYR A 23 -1.95 -11.31 1.93
C TYR A 23 -2.93 -10.18 1.58
N GLU A 24 -4.21 -10.35 1.92
CA GLU A 24 -5.25 -9.34 1.73
C GLU A 24 -4.92 -8.05 2.48
N GLU A 25 -4.48 -8.16 3.74
CA GLU A 25 -4.10 -7.00 4.54
C GLU A 25 -2.91 -6.25 3.92
N ILE A 26 -1.89 -6.98 3.46
CA ILE A 26 -0.74 -6.39 2.77
C ILE A 26 -1.18 -5.71 1.46
N GLN A 27 -2.07 -6.32 0.66
CA GLN A 27 -2.57 -5.69 -0.56
C GLN A 27 -3.38 -4.42 -0.25
N ALA A 28 -4.23 -4.46 0.78
CA ALA A 28 -5.00 -3.30 1.23
C ALA A 28 -4.09 -2.14 1.63
N ARG A 29 -3.04 -2.40 2.41
CA ARG A 29 -2.06 -1.37 2.79
C ARG A 29 -1.32 -0.78 1.58
N ILE A 30 -0.90 -1.61 0.62
CA ILE A 30 -0.27 -1.13 -0.63
C ILE A 30 -1.22 -0.21 -1.41
N LYS A 31 -2.51 -0.59 -1.52
CA LYS A 31 -3.54 0.22 -2.19
C LYS A 31 -3.70 1.58 -1.50
N VAL A 32 -3.88 1.60 -0.18
CA VAL A 32 -4.05 2.82 0.61
C VAL A 32 -2.85 3.75 0.51
N CYS A 33 -1.63 3.21 0.56
CA CYS A 33 -0.41 4.01 0.46
C CYS A 33 -0.15 4.57 -0.95
N GLY A 34 -0.83 4.05 -1.98
CA GLY A 34 -0.69 4.53 -3.37
C GLY A 34 0.70 4.32 -3.99
N MET A 35 1.57 3.53 -3.35
CA MET A 35 2.96 3.29 -3.78
C MET A 35 3.11 1.99 -4.58
N PRO A 36 4.12 1.90 -5.47
CA PRO A 36 4.47 0.64 -6.11
C PRO A 36 4.85 -0.43 -5.08
N LYS A 37 4.36 -1.67 -5.25
CA LYS A 37 4.53 -2.81 -4.33
C LYS A 37 5.99 -3.02 -3.87
N GLY A 38 6.95 -2.92 -4.80
CA GLY A 38 8.37 -3.07 -4.48
C GLY A 38 8.91 -1.95 -3.57
N GLU A 39 8.47 -0.71 -3.79
CA GLU A 39 8.89 0.42 -2.96
C GLU A 39 8.19 0.38 -1.59
N TYR A 40 6.91 0.02 -1.56
CA TYR A 40 6.17 -0.24 -0.32
C TYR A 40 6.93 -1.24 0.58
N PHE A 41 7.29 -2.42 0.08
CA PHE A 41 7.99 -3.41 0.91
C PHE A 41 9.34 -2.92 1.43
N ILE A 42 10.10 -2.20 0.60
CA ILE A 42 11.41 -1.67 1.01
C ILE A 42 11.23 -0.64 2.12
N GLN A 43 10.28 0.28 1.97
CA GLN A 43 10.00 1.30 2.98
C GLN A 43 9.45 0.69 4.27
N SER A 44 8.53 -0.28 4.17
CA SER A 44 7.99 -1.01 5.35
C SER A 44 9.08 -1.70 6.14
N LEU A 45 9.97 -2.42 5.45
CA LEU A 45 10.96 -3.28 6.10
C LEU A 45 12.14 -2.48 6.66
N LEU A 46 12.50 -1.34 6.04
CA LEU A 46 13.59 -0.49 6.50
C LEU A 46 13.16 0.49 7.61
N HIS A 47 11.93 1.01 7.55
CA HIS A 47 11.49 2.10 8.43
C HIS A 47 10.34 1.71 9.36
N GLN A 48 9.99 0.42 9.42
CA GLN A 48 8.93 -0.21 10.24
C GLN A 48 7.51 0.34 10.09
N ASN A 49 7.31 1.54 9.55
CA ASN A 49 6.01 2.14 9.25
C ASN A 49 6.04 2.92 7.93
N ILE A 50 5.04 2.67 7.09
CA ILE A 50 4.87 3.38 5.82
C ILE A 50 3.90 4.53 6.01
N CYS A 51 4.39 5.73 5.73
CA CYS A 51 3.59 6.94 5.84
C CYS A 51 2.92 7.24 4.51
N ILE A 52 1.66 7.69 4.55
CA ILE A 52 1.01 8.31 3.40
C ILE A 52 1.66 9.70 3.23
N SER A 53 2.54 9.85 2.24
CA SER A 53 3.08 11.16 1.89
C SER A 53 1.98 11.98 1.21
N VAL A 54 1.69 13.15 1.77
CA VAL A 54 0.63 14.04 1.26
C VAL A 54 1.17 14.77 0.04
N GLY A 55 1.15 14.11 -1.10
CA GLY A 55 1.36 14.69 -2.42
C GLY A 55 0.14 14.46 -3.31
N LYS A 56 -0.07 15.36 -4.28
CA LYS A 56 -1.22 15.34 -5.19
C LYS A 56 -1.44 13.96 -5.83
N TYR A 57 -0.36 13.26 -6.18
CA TYR A 57 -0.42 11.93 -6.78
C TYR A 57 -0.94 10.84 -5.84
N GLN A 58 -0.54 10.83 -4.56
CA GLN A 58 -1.02 9.83 -3.61
C GLN A 58 -2.48 10.08 -3.21
N SER A 59 -2.87 11.34 -3.01
CA SER A 59 -4.27 11.71 -2.72
C SER A 59 -5.20 11.42 -3.89
N ASP A 60 -4.75 11.65 -5.13
CA ASP A 60 -5.52 11.33 -6.34
C ASP A 60 -5.70 9.83 -6.50
N ARG A 61 -4.67 9.03 -6.15
CA ARG A 61 -4.75 7.58 -6.21
C ARG A 61 -5.67 6.99 -5.14
N LEU A 62 -5.61 7.52 -3.92
CA LEU A 62 -6.56 7.17 -2.87
C LEU A 62 -8.00 7.51 -3.30
N SER A 63 -8.19 8.70 -3.87
CA SER A 63 -9.49 9.12 -4.41
C SER A 63 -9.98 8.22 -5.55
N LEU A 64 -9.07 7.71 -6.40
CA LEU A 64 -9.41 6.78 -7.46
C LEU A 64 -9.86 5.42 -6.91
N GLU A 65 -9.19 4.89 -5.88
CA GLU A 65 -9.61 3.64 -5.24
C GLU A 65 -10.98 3.79 -4.54
N PHE A 66 -11.25 4.92 -3.90
CA PHE A 66 -12.60 5.23 -3.37
C PHE A 66 -13.67 5.31 -4.46
N LYS A 67 -13.35 5.88 -5.63
CA LYS A 67 -14.28 5.90 -6.78
C LYS A 67 -14.59 4.49 -7.29
N LYS A 68 -13.58 3.65 -7.45
CA LYS A 68 -13.78 2.25 -7.87
C LYS A 68 -14.62 1.46 -6.87
N LEU A 69 -14.34 1.62 -5.57
CA LEU A 69 -15.15 0.98 -4.52
C LEU A 69 -16.61 1.43 -4.59
N ARG A 70 -16.83 2.74 -4.78
CA ARG A 70 -18.17 3.28 -4.93
C ARG A 70 -18.90 2.69 -6.15
N GLU A 71 -18.24 2.63 -7.30
CA GLU A 71 -18.83 2.04 -8.52
C GLU A 71 -19.19 0.57 -8.31
N VAL A 72 -18.31 -0.21 -7.70
CA VAL A 72 -18.54 -1.63 -7.41
C VAL A 72 -19.72 -1.81 -6.44
N LEU A 73 -19.81 -0.99 -5.39
CA LEU A 73 -20.94 -0.97 -4.45
C LEU A 73 -22.28 -0.59 -5.11
N GLU A 74 -22.27 0.26 -6.13
CA GLU A 74 -23.47 0.67 -6.87
C GLU A 74 -23.96 -0.39 -7.87
N THR A 75 -23.08 -1.30 -8.32
CA THR A 75 -23.42 -2.37 -9.28
C THR A 75 -23.66 -3.75 -8.68
N VAL A 76 -23.27 -3.98 -7.41
CA VAL A 76 -23.41 -5.31 -6.82
C VAL A 76 -24.88 -5.67 -6.60
N SER A 77 -25.26 -6.88 -7.00
CA SER A 77 -26.63 -7.41 -6.87
C SER A 77 -26.70 -8.74 -6.12
N ASP A 78 -25.55 -9.40 -5.94
CA ASP A 78 -25.42 -10.62 -5.16
C ASP A 78 -25.01 -10.32 -3.70
N ILE A 79 -25.60 -11.06 -2.76
CA ILE A 79 -25.39 -10.87 -1.31
C ILE A 79 -24.00 -11.34 -0.89
N ASP A 80 -23.47 -12.43 -1.48
CA ASP A 80 -22.15 -12.95 -1.12
C ASP A 80 -21.03 -12.01 -1.63
N GLU A 81 -21.16 -11.49 -2.85
CA GLU A 81 -20.24 -10.47 -3.37
C GLU A 81 -20.28 -9.18 -2.53
N MET A 82 -21.46 -8.79 -2.05
CA MET A 82 -21.62 -7.62 -1.19
C MET A 82 -20.89 -7.80 0.16
N VAL A 83 -20.90 -9.00 0.71
CA VAL A 83 -20.17 -9.32 1.96
C VAL A 83 -18.66 -9.22 1.74
N ASP A 84 -18.15 -9.73 0.62
CA ASP A 84 -16.73 -9.65 0.29
C ASP A 84 -16.26 -8.20 0.11
N ILE A 85 -17.03 -7.38 -0.62
CA ILE A 85 -16.73 -5.95 -0.80
C ILE A 85 -16.79 -5.20 0.53
N ALA A 86 -17.76 -5.51 1.40
CA ALA A 86 -17.87 -4.89 2.72
C ALA A 86 -16.66 -5.24 3.60
N ASN A 87 -16.16 -6.48 3.52
CA ASN A 87 -14.94 -6.89 4.22
C ASN A 87 -13.70 -6.17 3.69
N GLU A 88 -13.57 -6.01 2.36
CA GLU A 88 -12.48 -5.24 1.76
C GLU A 88 -12.52 -3.77 2.16
N CYS A 89 -13.71 -3.16 2.16
CA CYS A 89 -13.93 -1.78 2.64
C CYS A 89 -13.51 -1.62 4.11
N LYS A 90 -13.93 -2.56 4.98
CA LYS A 90 -13.59 -2.57 6.40
C LYS A 90 -12.08 -2.68 6.61
N ALA A 91 -11.41 -3.55 5.85
CA ALA A 91 -9.96 -3.71 5.92
C ALA A 91 -9.24 -2.40 5.53
N LEU A 92 -9.65 -1.76 4.43
CA LEU A 92 -9.06 -0.50 3.98
C LEU A 92 -9.24 0.64 5.00
N LEU A 93 -10.44 0.79 5.56
CA LEU A 93 -10.73 1.81 6.57
C LEU A 93 -9.91 1.60 7.86
N ASN A 94 -9.77 0.35 8.32
CA ASN A 94 -8.95 0.03 9.49
C ASN A 94 -7.48 0.41 9.28
N GLN A 95 -6.92 0.12 8.11
CA GLN A 95 -5.54 0.50 7.79
C GLN A 95 -5.38 2.03 7.76
N LEU A 96 -6.35 2.75 7.20
CA LEU A 96 -6.31 4.21 7.16
C LEU A 96 -6.39 4.81 8.56
N ILE A 97 -7.19 4.25 9.47
CA ILE A 97 -7.26 4.68 10.88
C ILE A 97 -5.91 4.47 11.59
N ILE A 98 -5.26 3.33 11.38
CA ILE A 98 -3.94 3.04 11.98
C ILE A 98 -2.92 4.06 11.46
N ILE A 99 -2.85 4.25 10.15
CA ILE A 99 -1.91 5.19 9.53
C ILE A 99 -2.17 6.64 9.98
N THR A 100 -3.44 7.06 10.10
CA THR A 100 -3.76 8.45 10.50
C THR A 100 -3.53 8.72 11.98
N LYS A 101 -3.62 7.72 12.86
CA LYS A 101 -3.33 7.88 14.31
C LYS A 101 -1.83 8.08 14.61
N ASP A 102 -0.94 7.47 13.82
CA ASP A 102 0.51 7.56 14.04
C ASP A 102 1.16 8.79 13.36
N ASN A 103 0.47 9.45 12.43
CA ASN A 103 1.00 10.55 11.60
C ASN A 103 1.07 11.94 12.29
N GLN A 104 0.94 12.04 13.61
CA GLN A 104 0.95 13.35 14.29
C GLN A 104 2.30 14.09 14.26
N LYS A 105 3.39 13.54 13.70
CA LYS A 105 4.74 14.16 13.74
C LYS A 105 5.67 13.84 12.55
N LEU A 106 5.28 14.08 11.30
CA LEU A 106 6.21 13.92 10.16
C LEU A 106 6.14 15.09 9.17
N SER A 107 7.32 15.52 8.70
CA SER A 107 7.51 16.62 7.73
C SER A 107 7.82 16.06 6.34
N GLN A 108 7.63 16.87 5.29
CA GLN A 108 8.03 16.51 3.92
C GLN A 108 9.52 16.15 3.79
N ASP A 109 10.36 16.68 4.67
CA ASP A 109 11.82 16.45 4.68
C ASP A 109 12.21 15.01 4.98
N ASP A 110 11.35 14.26 5.68
CA ASP A 110 11.60 12.88 6.10
C ASP A 110 11.53 11.88 4.92
N PHE A 111 11.02 12.33 3.77
CA PHE A 111 10.82 11.49 2.58
C PHE A 111 11.86 11.74 1.46
N ILE A 112 12.80 12.66 1.67
CA ILE A 112 13.82 12.97 0.67
C ILE A 112 14.91 11.89 0.70
N THR A 113 14.98 11.08 -0.37
CA THR A 113 16.09 10.14 -0.53
C THR A 113 17.37 10.90 -0.90
N LYS A 114 18.21 11.19 0.09
CA LYS A 114 19.51 11.83 -0.16
C LYS A 114 20.44 10.83 -0.85
N LYS A 115 20.92 11.19 -2.04
CA LYS A 115 21.98 10.44 -2.73
C LYS A 115 23.25 10.56 -1.90
N LYS A 116 23.83 9.44 -1.46
CA LYS A 116 25.16 9.45 -0.82
C LYS A 116 26.19 9.97 -1.84
N PRO A 117 27.16 10.81 -1.41
CA PRO A 117 28.26 11.25 -2.25
C PRO A 117 29.09 10.06 -2.75
#